data_AF-A0AAV2L9F7-F1
#
_entry.id   AF-A0AAV2L9F7-F1
#
_cell.length_a   1.000
_cell.length_b   1.000
_cell.length_c   1.000
_cell.angle_alpha   90.00
_cell.angle_beta   90.00
_cell.angle_gamma   90.00
#
_symmetry.space_group_name_H-M   'P 1'
#
loop_
_entity.id
_entity.type
_entity.pdbx_description
1 polymer ?
#
loop_
_entity_poly.entity_id
_entity_poly.type
_entity_poly.pdbx_seq_one_letter_code
_entity_poly.pdbx_strand_id
1 'polypeptide(L)'
;MRPLSNERTERRPLSNERTERRPLSNERTERRPLSNERTERRPLSNERTERRPLSNERTERRPLSNERTERRLLSNERTERRPLSNERTERRPLSNERTERRPLSNERTERRPLSNERTERRPLSNERTERRPLSNERTERRPLSNERTERRPLSNERTERRPLSNERTERRPLSNERTERRLLSNERTERRLLSNERTERRPLSNERTERRPLSNERTERRPLSNERTERRPLSNERTERRPLSNERTERRLLSNERTERRPLSNERTERRPLSNERTERRLLSNERTERRLLSNERTEETAVQ
;
A
#
# COMPACT_ATOMS: atom_id res chain seq x y z
N MET A 1 0.21 -37.57 30.04
CA MET A 1 0.64 -36.25 29.54
C MET A 1 2.00 -36.38 28.88
N ARG A 2 2.16 -35.98 27.60
CA ARG A 2 3.50 -35.88 26.97
C ARG A 2 4.08 -34.49 27.31
N PRO A 3 5.35 -34.37 27.71
CA PRO A 3 5.89 -33.07 28.09
C PRO A 3 5.99 -32.15 26.87
N LEU A 4 5.64 -30.87 27.04
CA LEU A 4 5.99 -29.82 26.09
C LEU A 4 7.52 -29.63 26.14
N SER A 5 8.24 -30.21 25.18
CA SER A 5 9.67 -29.96 25.01
C SER A 5 9.88 -28.60 24.34
N ASN A 6 10.46 -27.63 25.06
CA ASN A 6 10.97 -26.40 24.46
C ASN A 6 12.35 -26.70 23.86
N GLU A 7 12.49 -26.60 22.53
CA GLU A 7 13.76 -26.85 21.86
C GLU A 7 14.40 -25.54 21.38
N ARG A 8 15.70 -25.36 21.68
CA ARG A 8 16.53 -24.29 21.13
C ARG A 8 17.57 -24.89 20.20
N THR A 9 17.61 -24.43 18.95
CA THR A 9 18.60 -24.89 17.97
C THR A 9 19.36 -23.71 17.37
N GLU A 10 20.69 -23.79 17.35
CA GLU A 10 21.57 -22.84 16.67
C GLU A 10 22.35 -23.55 15.56
N ARG A 11 22.39 -22.98 14.35
CA ARG A 11 23.09 -23.58 13.20
C ARG A 11 23.87 -22.57 12.36
N ARG A 12 25.08 -22.95 11.94
CA ARG A 12 25.97 -22.17 11.05
C ARG A 12 26.49 -23.03 9.89
N PRO A 13 25.62 -23.52 8.99
CA PRO A 13 26.05 -24.37 7.90
C PRO A 13 26.86 -23.60 6.86
N LEU A 14 27.88 -24.25 6.31
CA LEU A 14 28.81 -23.68 5.34
C LEU A 14 28.49 -24.10 3.88
N SER A 15 27.64 -25.13 3.67
CA SER A 15 27.27 -25.69 2.36
C SER A 15 25.75 -25.62 2.10
N ASN A 16 25.35 -25.92 0.85
CA ASN A 16 23.95 -25.87 0.43
C ASN A 16 23.11 -26.87 1.25
N GLU A 17 22.04 -26.39 1.89
CA GLU A 17 21.16 -27.24 2.70
C GLU A 17 19.72 -27.20 2.20
N ARG A 18 19.10 -28.38 2.10
CA ARG A 18 17.65 -28.55 2.04
C ARG A 18 17.16 -29.10 3.37
N THR A 19 16.24 -28.40 4.02
CA THR A 19 15.67 -28.85 5.30
C THR A 19 14.15 -28.81 5.30
N GLU A 20 13.54 -29.89 5.79
CA GLU A 20 12.10 -30.01 6.00
C GLU A 20 11.84 -30.27 7.49
N ARG A 21 10.92 -29.52 8.11
CA ARG A 21 10.61 -29.65 9.54
C ARG A 21 9.12 -29.59 9.84
N ARG A 22 8.68 -30.45 10.77
CA ARG A 22 7.30 -30.53 11.29
C ARG A 22 7.29 -30.60 12.83
N PRO A 23 7.77 -29.56 13.54
CA PRO A 23 7.82 -29.58 15.00
C PRO A 23 6.40 -29.57 15.59
N LEU A 24 6.22 -30.31 16.68
CA LEU A 24 4.95 -30.46 17.42
C LEU A 24 4.90 -29.62 18.72
N SER A 25 6.01 -28.97 19.10
CA SER A 25 6.16 -28.17 20.34
C SER A 25 6.84 -26.81 20.07
N ASN A 26 7.00 -25.97 21.11
CA ASN A 26 7.57 -24.63 20.93
C ASN A 26 9.06 -24.70 20.53
N GLU A 27 9.44 -24.03 19.45
CA GLU A 27 10.82 -24.03 18.93
C GLU A 27 11.38 -22.60 18.86
N ARG A 28 12.63 -22.43 19.32
CA ARG A 28 13.45 -21.25 19.03
C ARG A 28 14.61 -21.66 18.13
N THR A 29 14.66 -21.14 16.92
CA THR A 29 15.74 -21.42 15.97
C THR A 29 16.52 -20.16 15.61
N GLU A 30 17.85 -20.24 15.69
CA GLU A 30 18.76 -19.23 15.15
C GLU A 30 19.64 -19.84 14.06
N ARG A 31 19.69 -19.19 12.88
CA ARG A 31 20.49 -19.69 11.73
C ARG A 31 21.34 -18.60 11.08
N ARG A 32 22.59 -18.93 10.79
CA ARG A 32 23.55 -18.06 10.08
C ARG A 32 24.25 -18.83 8.94
N PRO A 33 23.53 -19.23 7.88
CA PRO A 33 24.12 -19.95 6.74
C PRO A 33 25.00 -19.01 5.89
N LEU A 34 26.09 -19.54 5.33
CA LEU A 34 26.97 -18.82 4.40
C LEU A 34 26.69 -19.14 2.91
N SER A 35 25.86 -20.13 2.60
CA SER A 35 25.53 -20.60 1.24
C SER A 35 24.03 -20.89 1.05
N ASN A 36 23.60 -21.37 -0.13
CA ASN A 36 22.17 -21.36 -0.51
C ASN A 36 21.33 -22.32 0.36
N GLU A 37 20.18 -21.85 0.86
CA GLU A 37 19.29 -22.66 1.70
C GLU A 37 17.88 -22.77 1.11
N ARG A 38 17.34 -24.00 1.09
CA ARG A 38 15.91 -24.26 0.88
C ARG A 38 15.30 -24.84 2.15
N THR A 39 14.33 -24.13 2.73
CA THR A 39 13.64 -24.58 3.95
C THR A 39 12.14 -24.68 3.73
N GLU A 40 11.55 -25.82 4.13
CA GLU A 40 10.11 -25.99 4.24
C GLU A 40 9.74 -26.30 5.72
N ARG A 41 8.82 -25.51 6.30
CA ARG A 41 8.37 -25.69 7.69
C ARG A 41 6.85 -25.75 7.82
N ARG A 42 6.39 -26.71 8.63
CA ARG A 42 4.97 -26.90 9.02
C ARG A 42 4.85 -27.11 10.54
N PRO A 43 5.10 -26.08 11.37
CA PRO A 43 4.96 -26.19 12.82
C PRO A 43 3.48 -26.24 13.22
N LEU A 44 3.15 -27.03 14.26
CA LEU A 44 1.81 -27.07 14.86
C LEU A 44 1.65 -26.13 16.08
N SER A 45 2.75 -25.59 16.62
CA SER A 45 2.84 -24.79 17.85
C SER A 45 3.78 -23.57 17.70
N ASN A 46 3.93 -22.75 18.75
CA ASN A 46 4.56 -21.43 18.64
C ASN A 46 6.03 -21.51 18.18
N GLU A 47 6.41 -20.70 17.19
CA GLU A 47 7.78 -20.67 16.65
C GLU A 47 8.37 -19.26 16.73
N ARG A 48 9.62 -19.17 17.22
CA ARG A 48 10.47 -17.98 17.06
C ARG A 48 11.67 -18.31 16.19
N THR A 49 11.79 -17.67 15.04
CA THR A 49 12.93 -17.85 14.14
C THR A 49 13.70 -16.56 13.92
N GLU A 50 15.02 -16.62 14.09
CA GLU A 50 15.94 -15.56 13.69
C GLU A 50 16.90 -16.10 12.62
N ARG A 51 16.97 -15.41 11.48
CA ARG A 51 17.83 -15.81 10.35
C ARG A 51 18.73 -14.66 9.87
N ARG A 52 20.01 -14.98 9.70
CA ARG A 52 21.03 -14.09 9.11
C ARG A 52 21.86 -14.72 7.97
N PRO A 53 21.26 -15.22 6.88
CA PRO A 53 21.99 -15.66 5.69
C PRO A 53 22.85 -14.59 5.02
N LEU A 54 23.98 -15.03 4.44
CA LEU A 54 24.83 -14.22 3.56
C LEU A 54 24.54 -14.43 2.05
N SER A 55 23.71 -15.40 1.69
CA SER A 55 23.48 -15.92 0.32
C SER A 55 21.98 -16.15 0.03
N ASN A 56 21.64 -16.75 -1.11
CA ASN A 56 20.24 -16.89 -1.54
C ASN A 56 19.43 -17.83 -0.65
N GLU A 57 18.19 -17.43 -0.31
CA GLU A 57 17.28 -18.23 0.51
C GLU A 57 15.92 -18.42 -0.17
N ARG A 58 15.44 -19.67 -0.18
CA ARG A 58 14.04 -20.00 -0.48
C ARG A 58 13.38 -20.61 0.75
N THR A 59 12.33 -19.95 1.26
CA THR A 59 11.57 -20.45 2.40
C THR A 59 10.08 -20.59 2.08
N GLU A 60 9.53 -21.75 2.42
CA GLU A 60 8.09 -22.00 2.43
C GLU A 60 7.63 -22.33 3.86
N ARG A 61 6.63 -21.59 4.38
CA ARG A 61 6.10 -21.80 5.74
C ARG A 61 4.58 -21.92 5.76
N ARG A 62 4.09 -22.92 6.49
CA ARG A 62 2.67 -23.16 6.75
C ARG A 62 2.41 -23.47 8.24
N PRO A 63 2.59 -22.49 9.14
CA PRO A 63 2.32 -22.69 10.56
C PRO A 63 0.80 -22.75 10.83
N LEU A 64 0.40 -23.59 11.79
CA LEU A 64 -0.98 -23.61 12.28
C LEU A 64 -1.20 -22.63 13.46
N SER A 65 -0.15 -22.28 14.19
CA SER A 65 -0.16 -21.43 15.41
C SER A 65 0.72 -20.17 15.27
N ASN A 66 0.90 -19.41 16.35
CA ASN A 66 1.57 -18.10 16.32
C ASN A 66 3.05 -18.19 15.89
N GLU A 67 3.47 -17.28 15.01
CA GLU A 67 4.83 -17.22 14.50
C GLU A 67 5.44 -15.82 14.68
N ARG A 68 6.67 -15.77 15.22
CA ARG A 68 7.53 -14.58 15.18
C ARG A 68 8.77 -14.86 14.34
N THR A 69 8.95 -14.11 13.26
CA THR A 69 10.14 -14.22 12.40
C THR A 69 10.86 -12.90 12.28
N GLU A 70 12.17 -12.95 12.51
CA GLU A 70 13.09 -11.84 12.22
C GLU A 70 14.14 -12.29 11.20
N ARG A 71 14.29 -11.52 10.10
CA ARG A 71 15.26 -11.80 9.04
C ARG A 71 16.11 -10.60 8.71
N ARG A 72 17.42 -10.79 8.66
CA ARG A 72 18.42 -9.82 8.18
C ARG A 72 19.28 -10.49 7.12
N LEU A 73 19.15 -10.09 5.86
CA LEU A 73 19.76 -10.79 4.72
C LEU A 73 20.66 -9.88 3.92
N LEU A 74 21.79 -10.43 3.45
CA LEU A 74 22.73 -9.75 2.55
C LEU A 74 22.53 -10.11 1.06
N SER A 75 21.61 -11.02 0.70
CA SER A 75 21.41 -11.51 -0.68
C SER A 75 19.91 -11.71 -1.04
N ASN A 76 19.61 -12.39 -2.16
CA ASN A 76 18.25 -12.54 -2.69
C ASN A 76 17.38 -13.48 -1.86
N GLU A 77 16.12 -13.09 -1.63
CA GLU A 77 15.16 -13.88 -0.85
C GLU A 77 13.87 -14.16 -1.64
N ARG A 78 13.44 -15.42 -1.63
CA ARG A 78 12.07 -15.81 -2.00
C ARG A 78 11.37 -16.44 -0.81
N THR A 79 10.28 -15.83 -0.36
CA THR A 79 9.47 -16.37 0.74
C THR A 79 8.01 -16.52 0.35
N GLU A 80 7.46 -17.70 0.63
CA GLU A 80 6.03 -17.97 0.57
C GLU A 80 5.51 -18.36 1.96
N ARG A 81 4.47 -17.66 2.44
CA ARG A 81 3.86 -17.90 3.75
C ARG A 81 2.35 -18.05 3.69
N ARG A 82 1.85 -19.09 4.36
CA ARG A 82 0.42 -19.38 4.51
C ARG A 82 0.08 -19.77 5.96
N PRO A 83 0.18 -18.83 6.92
CA PRO A 83 -0.19 -19.10 8.30
C PRO A 83 -1.71 -19.18 8.46
N LEU A 84 -2.17 -20.08 9.34
CA LEU A 84 -3.59 -20.14 9.73
C LEU A 84 -3.93 -19.22 10.92
N SER A 85 -2.93 -18.79 11.69
CA SER A 85 -3.09 -17.96 12.91
C SER A 85 -2.10 -16.76 12.92
N ASN A 86 -1.88 -16.11 14.08
CA ASN A 86 -1.28 -14.76 14.13
C ASN A 86 0.19 -14.77 13.72
N GLU A 87 0.59 -13.80 12.90
CA GLU A 87 1.96 -13.67 12.42
C GLU A 87 2.55 -12.29 12.72
N ARG A 88 3.76 -12.27 13.29
CA ARG A 88 4.62 -11.07 13.34
C ARG A 88 5.90 -11.32 12.55
N THR A 89 6.12 -10.50 11.52
CA THR A 89 7.35 -10.57 10.71
C THR A 89 8.05 -9.23 10.64
N GLU A 90 9.36 -9.27 10.91
CA GLU A 90 10.27 -8.15 10.66
C GLU A 90 11.34 -8.57 9.65
N ARG A 91 11.53 -7.77 8.59
CA ARG A 91 12.51 -8.05 7.52
C ARG A 91 13.35 -6.85 7.17
N ARG A 92 14.66 -7.09 7.03
CA ARG A 92 15.67 -6.12 6.60
C ARG A 92 16.62 -6.75 5.56
N PRO A 93 16.16 -6.99 4.32
CA PRO A 93 17.05 -7.44 3.26
C PRO A 93 17.85 -6.26 2.68
N LEU A 94 19.11 -6.51 2.35
CA LEU A 94 19.97 -5.55 1.65
C LEU A 94 19.87 -5.70 0.11
N SER A 95 19.34 -6.81 -0.39
CA SER A 95 19.20 -7.13 -1.82
C SER A 95 17.74 -7.50 -2.19
N ASN A 96 17.52 -8.04 -3.40
CA ASN A 96 16.19 -8.24 -3.98
C ASN A 96 15.31 -9.20 -3.16
N GLU A 97 14.08 -8.78 -2.88
CA GLU A 97 13.10 -9.59 -2.14
C GLU A 97 11.83 -9.85 -2.96
N ARG A 98 11.44 -11.12 -3.05
CA ARG A 98 10.10 -11.53 -3.48
C ARG A 98 9.37 -12.21 -2.35
N THR A 99 8.24 -11.63 -1.92
CA THR A 99 7.38 -12.26 -0.92
C THR A 99 5.95 -12.42 -1.40
N GLU A 100 5.41 -13.62 -1.16
CA GLU A 100 3.99 -13.93 -1.29
C GLU A 100 3.42 -14.34 0.07
N ARG A 101 2.32 -13.69 0.48
CA ARG A 101 1.65 -13.99 1.75
C ARG A 101 0.15 -14.18 1.59
N ARG A 102 -0.36 -15.24 2.23
CA ARG A 102 -1.79 -15.58 2.27
C ARG A 102 -2.20 -16.01 3.70
N PRO A 103 -2.17 -15.10 4.68
CA PRO A 103 -2.61 -15.41 6.03
C PRO A 103 -4.14 -15.53 6.10
N LEU A 104 -4.63 -16.47 6.90
CA LEU A 104 -6.07 -16.57 7.21
C LEU A 104 -6.48 -15.70 8.40
N SER A 105 -5.52 -15.29 9.26
CA SER A 105 -5.78 -14.50 10.48
C SER A 105 -4.89 -13.24 10.57
N ASN A 106 -4.81 -12.59 11.75
CA ASN A 106 -4.19 -11.27 11.92
C ASN A 106 -2.69 -11.28 11.57
N GLU A 107 -2.27 -10.27 10.80
CA GLU A 107 -0.87 -10.11 10.39
C GLU A 107 -0.33 -8.73 10.77
N ARG A 108 0.86 -8.72 11.39
CA ARG A 108 1.70 -7.52 11.51
C ARG A 108 3.01 -7.73 10.77
N THR A 109 3.26 -6.90 9.75
CA THR A 109 4.53 -6.91 9.01
C THR A 109 5.22 -5.56 9.03
N GLU A 110 6.51 -5.59 9.35
CA GLU A 110 7.42 -4.45 9.18
C GLU A 110 8.54 -4.81 8.20
N ARG A 111 8.73 -3.97 7.18
CA ARG A 111 9.72 -4.18 6.11
C ARG A 111 10.57 -2.95 5.85
N ARG A 112 11.88 -3.16 5.79
CA ARG A 112 12.88 -2.13 5.52
C ARG A 112 13.94 -2.64 4.52
N PRO A 113 13.56 -2.91 3.26
CA PRO A 113 14.51 -3.32 2.24
C PRO A 113 15.36 -2.12 1.79
N LEU A 114 16.65 -2.37 1.48
CA LEU A 114 17.51 -1.35 0.87
C LEU A 114 17.43 -1.32 -0.66
N SER A 115 16.96 -2.40 -1.31
CA SER A 115 16.86 -2.50 -2.78
C SER A 115 15.47 -2.94 -3.27
N ASN A 116 15.37 -3.55 -4.46
CA ASN A 116 14.10 -3.83 -5.14
C ASN A 116 13.23 -4.83 -4.37
N GLU A 117 11.96 -4.48 -4.18
CA GLU A 117 10.98 -5.32 -3.50
C GLU A 117 9.76 -5.61 -4.40
N ARG A 118 9.39 -6.89 -4.50
CA ARG A 118 8.08 -7.31 -5.01
C ARG A 118 7.30 -8.04 -3.91
N THR A 119 6.15 -7.49 -3.54
CA THR A 119 5.25 -8.13 -2.58
C THR A 119 3.86 -8.34 -3.14
N GLU A 120 3.36 -9.57 -2.98
CA GLU A 120 1.95 -9.92 -3.20
C GLU A 120 1.31 -10.37 -1.88
N ARG A 121 0.18 -9.76 -1.53
CA ARG A 121 -0.55 -10.06 -0.28
C ARG A 121 -2.02 -10.29 -0.53
N ARG A 122 -2.53 -11.39 0.04
CA ARG A 122 -3.95 -11.78 -0.01
C ARG A 122 -4.43 -12.25 1.37
N PRO A 123 -4.49 -11.36 2.38
CA PRO A 123 -5.00 -11.72 3.69
C PRO A 123 -6.53 -11.89 3.64
N LEU A 124 -7.05 -12.86 4.39
CA LEU A 124 -8.50 -13.00 4.59
C LEU A 124 -9.01 -12.16 5.77
N SER A 125 -8.14 -11.76 6.71
CA SER A 125 -8.50 -11.02 7.93
C SER A 125 -7.63 -9.75 8.14
N ASN A 126 -7.65 -9.15 9.34
CA ASN A 126 -7.04 -7.85 9.62
C ASN A 126 -5.53 -7.82 9.34
N GLU A 127 -5.09 -6.78 8.63
CA GLU A 127 -3.67 -6.59 8.31
C GLU A 127 -3.17 -5.21 8.74
N ARG A 128 -2.01 -5.20 9.43
CA ARG A 128 -1.19 -4.00 9.61
C ARG A 128 0.16 -4.17 8.94
N THR A 129 0.43 -3.32 7.94
CA THR A 129 1.75 -3.26 7.31
C THR A 129 2.40 -1.89 7.43
N GLU A 130 3.68 -1.90 7.80
CA GLU A 130 4.58 -0.76 7.72
C GLU A 130 5.74 -1.06 6.76
N ARG A 131 5.95 -0.17 5.78
CA ARG A 131 6.96 -0.32 4.73
C ARG A 131 7.82 0.94 4.61
N ARG A 132 9.13 0.75 4.63
CA ARG A 132 10.15 1.82 4.46
C ARG A 132 11.26 1.37 3.51
N PRO A 133 10.97 1.15 2.22
CA PRO A 133 12.00 0.80 1.24
C PRO A 133 12.85 2.03 0.89
N LEU A 134 14.15 1.82 0.68
CA LEU A 134 15.03 2.88 0.16
C LEU A 134 15.04 2.95 -1.38
N SER A 135 14.59 1.89 -2.06
CA SER A 135 14.62 1.77 -3.54
C SER A 135 13.25 1.36 -4.12
N ASN A 136 13.22 0.83 -5.35
CA ASN A 136 11.99 0.55 -6.10
C ASN A 136 11.10 -0.49 -5.40
N GLU A 137 9.82 -0.17 -5.28
CA GLU A 137 8.83 -1.07 -4.69
C GLU A 137 7.65 -1.34 -5.65
N ARG A 138 7.33 -2.63 -5.84
CA ARG A 138 6.06 -3.07 -6.43
C ARG A 138 5.26 -3.84 -5.41
N THR A 139 4.07 -3.35 -5.09
CA THR A 139 3.13 -4.05 -4.21
C THR A 139 1.78 -4.28 -4.87
N GLU A 140 1.29 -5.51 -4.77
CA GLU A 140 -0.08 -5.89 -5.10
C GLU A 140 -0.79 -6.40 -3.85
N ARG A 141 -1.98 -5.85 -3.56
CA ARG A 141 -2.77 -6.21 -2.37
C ARG A 141 -4.22 -6.47 -2.71
N ARG A 142 -4.73 -7.59 -2.17
CA ARG A 142 -6.13 -8.02 -2.31
C ARG A 142 -6.68 -8.53 -0.97
N PRO A 143 -6.83 -7.66 0.04
CA PRO A 143 -7.41 -8.06 1.31
C PRO A 143 -8.93 -8.27 1.18
N LEU A 144 -9.48 -9.25 1.89
CA LEU A 144 -10.93 -9.43 2.00
C LEU A 144 -11.56 -8.63 3.16
N SER A 145 -10.76 -8.11 4.09
CA SER A 145 -11.22 -7.40 5.30
C SER A 145 -10.38 -6.15 5.62
N ASN A 146 -10.41 -5.66 6.87
CA ASN A 146 -9.82 -4.38 7.26
C ASN A 146 -8.29 -4.34 7.07
N GLU A 147 -7.82 -3.29 6.41
CA GLU A 147 -6.39 -3.07 6.18
C GLU A 147 -5.94 -1.70 6.68
N ARG A 148 -4.83 -1.68 7.44
CA ARG A 148 -4.06 -0.47 7.72
C ARG A 148 -2.67 -0.57 7.10
N THR A 149 -2.35 0.35 6.20
CA THR A 149 -1.01 0.47 5.63
C THR A 149 -0.38 1.82 5.88
N GLU A 150 0.87 1.81 6.33
CA GLU A 150 1.77 2.97 6.30
C GLU A 150 2.95 2.69 5.35
N ARG A 151 3.20 3.62 4.43
CA ARG A 151 4.29 3.54 3.45
C ARG A 151 5.12 4.82 3.42
N ARG A 152 6.44 4.65 3.50
CA ARG A 152 7.42 5.73 3.43
C ARG A 152 8.60 5.36 2.54
N PRO A 153 8.40 5.18 1.22
CA PRO A 153 9.48 4.89 0.30
C PRO A 153 10.34 6.14 0.05
N LEU A 154 11.65 5.97 -0.11
CA LEU A 154 12.52 7.07 -0.55
C LEU A 154 12.59 7.20 -2.09
N SER A 155 12.21 6.16 -2.82
CA SER A 155 12.31 6.08 -4.29
C SER A 155 10.98 5.65 -4.94
N ASN A 156 11.02 5.20 -6.20
CA ASN A 156 9.84 4.91 -7.01
C ASN A 156 8.94 3.82 -6.40
N GLU A 157 7.64 4.10 -6.33
CA GLU A 157 6.65 3.16 -5.83
C GLU A 157 5.54 2.91 -6.87
N ARG A 158 5.25 1.62 -7.12
CA ARG A 158 4.04 1.18 -7.82
C ARG A 158 3.18 0.34 -6.89
N THR A 159 1.94 0.78 -6.67
CA THR A 159 0.96 0.03 -5.87
C THR A 159 -0.33 -0.23 -6.66
N GLU A 160 -0.75 -1.49 -6.67
CA GLU A 160 -2.12 -1.89 -7.05
C GLU A 160 -2.86 -2.42 -5.81
N ARG A 161 -4.07 -1.90 -5.58
CA ARG A 161 -4.94 -2.30 -4.45
C ARG A 161 -6.34 -2.65 -4.92
N ARG A 162 -6.83 -3.80 -4.44
CA ARG A 162 -8.21 -4.29 -4.64
C ARG A 162 -8.81 -4.86 -3.34
N PRO A 163 -9.01 -4.04 -2.29
CA PRO A 163 -9.71 -4.45 -1.10
C PRO A 163 -11.22 -4.67 -1.36
N LEU A 164 -11.79 -5.66 -0.67
CA LEU A 164 -13.24 -5.87 -0.61
C LEU A 164 -13.91 -5.11 0.55
N SER A 165 -13.15 -4.61 1.53
CA SER A 165 -13.65 -3.99 2.76
C SER A 165 -12.87 -2.71 3.13
N ASN A 166 -12.98 -2.23 4.37
CA ASN A 166 -12.45 -0.94 4.82
C ASN A 166 -10.93 -0.86 4.70
N GLU A 167 -10.44 0.24 4.11
CA GLU A 167 -9.01 0.49 3.97
C GLU A 167 -8.62 1.85 4.56
N ARG A 168 -7.58 1.87 5.40
CA ARG A 168 -6.86 3.08 5.79
C ARG A 168 -5.43 3.03 5.27
N THR A 169 -5.08 3.99 4.42
CA THR A 169 -3.73 4.10 3.88
C THR A 169 -3.13 5.48 4.11
N GLU A 170 -1.92 5.49 4.67
CA GLU A 170 -1.07 6.66 4.84
C GLU A 170 0.20 6.49 4.00
N ARG A 171 0.48 7.47 3.14
CA ARG A 171 1.64 7.45 2.24
C ARG A 171 2.45 8.73 2.33
N ARG A 172 3.77 8.54 2.43
CA ARG A 172 4.77 9.62 2.43
C ARG A 172 6.01 9.28 1.57
N PRO A 173 5.86 9.05 0.25
CA PRO A 173 6.99 8.95 -0.65
C PRO A 173 7.76 10.28 -0.78
N LEU A 174 9.09 10.17 -0.93
CA LEU A 174 9.94 11.31 -1.30
C LEU A 174 10.06 11.49 -2.84
N SER A 175 9.70 10.47 -3.62
CA SER A 175 9.92 10.38 -5.07
C SER A 175 8.62 9.99 -5.82
N ASN A 176 8.72 9.54 -7.07
CA ASN A 176 7.59 9.24 -7.96
C ASN A 176 6.69 8.13 -7.41
N GLU A 177 5.38 8.37 -7.43
CA GLU A 177 4.38 7.39 -7.01
C GLU A 177 3.35 7.12 -8.12
N ARG A 178 3.12 5.84 -8.43
CA ARG A 178 1.97 5.38 -9.21
C ARG A 178 1.06 4.50 -8.36
N THR A 179 -0.17 4.94 -8.16
CA THR A 179 -1.20 4.16 -7.47
C THR A 179 -2.41 3.89 -8.36
N GLU A 180 -2.82 2.63 -8.40
CA GLU A 180 -4.08 2.17 -8.98
C GLU A 180 -4.95 1.53 -7.90
N ARG A 181 -6.19 1.99 -7.76
CA ARG A 181 -7.16 1.50 -6.77
C ARG A 181 -8.50 1.15 -7.41
N ARG A 182 -9.01 -0.05 -7.11
CA ARG A 182 -10.38 -0.49 -7.42
C ARG A 182 -11.02 -1.00 -6.14
N LEU A 183 -12.03 -0.31 -5.62
CA LEU A 183 -12.52 -0.51 -4.26
C LEU A 183 -14.00 -0.87 -4.26
N LEU A 184 -14.39 -1.82 -3.42
CA LEU A 184 -15.78 -2.22 -3.21
C LEU A 184 -16.43 -1.61 -1.94
N SER A 185 -15.64 -1.05 -1.02
CA SER A 185 -16.11 -0.52 0.27
C SER A 185 -15.36 0.77 0.70
N ASN A 186 -15.60 1.26 1.93
CA ASN A 186 -15.18 2.58 2.40
C ASN A 186 -13.65 2.74 2.47
N GLU A 187 -13.15 3.91 2.08
CA GLU A 187 -11.71 4.21 2.09
C GLU A 187 -11.39 5.54 2.75
N ARG A 188 -10.33 5.55 3.57
CA ARG A 188 -9.62 6.77 3.96
C ARG A 188 -8.17 6.73 3.47
N THR A 189 -7.81 7.65 2.58
CA THR A 189 -6.42 7.84 2.15
C THR A 189 -5.90 9.21 2.56
N GLU A 190 -4.70 9.24 3.15
CA GLU A 190 -3.91 10.44 3.38
C GLU A 190 -2.57 10.36 2.64
N ARG A 191 -2.25 11.40 1.86
CA ARG A 191 -1.01 11.49 1.07
C ARG A 191 -0.28 12.80 1.32
N ARG A 192 1.02 12.70 1.61
CA ARG A 192 1.95 13.85 1.67
C ARG A 192 3.16 13.53 0.81
N LEU A 193 3.34 14.23 -0.30
CA LEU A 193 4.30 13.86 -1.34
C LEU A 193 5.25 15.01 -1.61
N LEU A 194 6.53 14.70 -1.82
CA LEU A 194 7.53 15.69 -2.25
C LEU A 194 7.72 15.77 -3.77
N SER A 195 7.30 14.74 -4.52
CA SER A 195 7.53 14.62 -5.96
C SER A 195 6.30 14.12 -6.74
N ASN A 196 6.48 13.75 -8.02
CA ASN A 196 5.40 13.53 -8.98
C ASN A 196 4.48 12.36 -8.61
N GLU A 197 3.17 12.55 -8.80
CA GLU A 197 2.17 11.54 -8.50
C GLU A 197 1.25 11.26 -9.70
N ARG A 198 1.01 9.98 -9.99
CA ARG A 198 -0.10 9.52 -10.82
C ARG A 198 -1.03 8.62 -10.01
N THR A 199 -2.29 9.02 -9.88
CA THR A 199 -3.31 8.20 -9.23
C THR A 199 -4.53 7.97 -10.11
N GLU A 200 -4.92 6.70 -10.20
CA GLU A 200 -6.17 6.26 -10.82
C GLU A 200 -7.06 5.59 -9.76
N ARG A 201 -8.30 6.07 -9.61
CA ARG A 201 -9.26 5.59 -8.61
C ARG A 201 -10.63 5.28 -9.21
N ARG A 202 -11.16 4.10 -8.83
CA ARG A 202 -12.50 3.64 -9.18
C ARG A 202 -13.20 3.05 -7.94
N PRO A 203 -13.66 3.89 -7.00
CA PRO A 203 -14.41 3.42 -5.84
C PRO A 203 -15.87 3.14 -6.22
N LEU A 204 -16.44 2.07 -5.63
CA LEU A 204 -17.85 1.71 -5.73
C LEU A 204 -18.68 2.20 -4.52
N SER A 205 -18.03 2.68 -3.46
CA SER A 205 -18.66 3.19 -2.22
C SER A 205 -17.90 4.42 -1.67
N ASN A 206 -18.17 4.86 -0.43
CA ASN A 206 -17.69 6.15 0.08
C ASN A 206 -16.16 6.26 0.14
N GLU A 207 -15.63 7.36 -0.39
CA GLU A 207 -14.20 7.66 -0.35
C GLU A 207 -13.92 9.01 0.32
N ARG A 208 -12.98 9.02 1.29
CA ARG A 208 -12.37 10.26 1.80
C ARG A 208 -10.89 10.29 1.45
N THR A 209 -10.48 11.33 0.74
CA THR A 209 -9.08 11.51 0.33
C THR A 209 -8.55 12.90 0.69
N GLU A 210 -7.41 12.93 1.38
CA GLU A 210 -6.66 14.14 1.69
C GLU A 210 -5.28 14.10 1.01
N ARG A 211 -4.95 15.14 0.25
CA ARG A 211 -3.70 15.22 -0.53
C ARG A 211 -2.97 16.55 -0.32
N ARG A 212 -1.65 16.45 -0.12
CA ARG A 212 -0.73 17.58 0.01
C ARG A 212 0.56 17.32 -0.79
N PRO A 213 0.51 17.38 -2.13
CA PRO A 213 1.72 17.26 -2.95
C PRO A 213 2.48 18.59 -2.97
N LEU A 214 3.82 18.51 -3.01
CA LEU A 214 4.70 19.66 -3.20
C LEU A 214 5.06 19.88 -4.68
N SER A 215 4.89 18.88 -5.54
CA SER A 215 5.17 18.94 -7.00
C SER A 215 3.98 18.44 -7.86
N ASN A 216 4.21 18.10 -9.13
CA ASN A 216 3.17 17.80 -10.12
C ASN A 216 2.28 16.59 -9.72
N GLU A 217 0.97 16.78 -9.83
CA GLU A 217 -0.01 15.72 -9.59
C GLU A 217 -0.92 15.50 -10.81
N ARG A 218 -1.07 14.23 -11.24
CA ARG A 218 -2.12 13.80 -12.16
C ARG A 218 -3.07 12.84 -11.46
N THR A 219 -4.35 13.19 -11.42
CA THR A 219 -5.40 12.35 -10.85
C THR A 219 -6.54 12.09 -11.83
N GLU A 220 -6.91 10.83 -11.97
CA GLU A 220 -8.10 10.38 -12.67
C GLU A 220 -9.05 9.66 -11.70
N ARG A 221 -10.31 10.12 -11.65
CA ARG A 221 -11.33 9.58 -10.72
C ARG A 221 -12.62 9.25 -11.43
N ARG A 222 -13.16 8.06 -11.12
CA ARG A 222 -14.46 7.58 -11.61
C ARG A 222 -15.26 6.94 -10.47
N PRO A 223 -15.72 7.71 -9.48
CA PRO A 223 -16.52 7.18 -8.38
C PRO A 223 -17.95 6.86 -8.83
N LEU A 224 -18.52 5.76 -8.31
CA LEU A 224 -19.94 5.43 -8.51
C LEU A 224 -20.85 5.94 -7.36
N SER A 225 -20.26 6.42 -6.27
CA SER A 225 -20.92 6.78 -5.00
C SER A 225 -20.27 8.03 -4.36
N ASN A 226 -20.63 8.39 -3.13
CA ASN A 226 -20.19 9.64 -2.50
C ASN A 226 -18.65 9.76 -2.37
N GLU A 227 -18.10 10.90 -2.76
CA GLU A 227 -16.68 11.22 -2.60
C GLU A 227 -16.48 12.55 -1.87
N ARG A 228 -15.59 12.56 -0.86
CA ARG A 228 -15.05 13.79 -0.27
C ARG A 228 -13.55 13.87 -0.52
N THR A 229 -13.14 14.92 -1.21
CA THR A 229 -11.72 15.15 -1.53
C THR A 229 -11.26 16.53 -1.08
N GLU A 230 -10.17 16.55 -0.31
CA GLU A 230 -9.47 17.78 0.11
C GLU A 230 -8.06 17.79 -0.50
N ARG A 231 -7.73 18.88 -1.21
CA ARG A 231 -6.46 19.03 -1.92
C ARG A 231 -5.77 20.34 -1.59
N ARG A 232 -4.47 20.24 -1.34
CA ARG A 232 -3.57 21.38 -1.06
C ARG A 232 -2.22 21.24 -1.80
N PRO A 233 -2.20 21.24 -3.14
CA PRO A 233 -0.97 21.26 -3.91
C PRO A 233 -0.23 22.60 -3.79
N LEU A 234 1.10 22.55 -3.84
CA LEU A 234 1.95 23.74 -3.95
C LEU A 234 2.34 24.09 -5.40
N SER A 235 2.11 23.20 -6.37
CA SER A 235 2.53 23.36 -7.77
C SER A 235 1.45 22.90 -8.76
N ASN A 236 1.82 22.52 -9.99
CA ASN A 236 0.88 22.15 -11.06
C ASN A 236 0.03 20.91 -10.73
N GLU A 237 -1.27 20.99 -11.04
CA GLU A 237 -2.21 19.88 -10.90
C GLU A 237 -3.04 19.67 -12.18
N ARG A 238 -3.15 18.41 -12.62
CA ARG A 238 -4.13 17.97 -13.62
C ARG A 238 -5.11 16.99 -13.00
N THR A 239 -6.39 17.33 -13.04
CA THR A 239 -7.46 16.46 -12.54
C THR A 239 -8.52 16.19 -13.60
N GLU A 240 -8.84 14.91 -13.79
CA GLU A 240 -9.98 14.46 -14.59
C GLU A 240 -10.97 13.71 -13.69
N ARG A 241 -12.24 14.14 -13.70
CA ARG A 241 -13.31 13.57 -12.86
C ARG A 241 -14.55 13.20 -13.68
N ARG A 242 -15.08 12.01 -13.42
CA ARG A 242 -16.33 11.50 -13.99
C ARG A 242 -17.19 10.81 -12.91
N PRO A 243 -17.75 11.57 -11.94
CA PRO A 243 -18.60 11.00 -10.90
C PRO A 243 -19.99 10.64 -11.44
N LEU A 244 -20.55 9.53 -10.95
CA LEU A 244 -21.95 9.15 -11.19
C LEU A 244 -22.91 9.53 -10.05
N SER A 245 -22.40 10.07 -8.94
CA SER A 245 -23.20 10.44 -7.75
C SER A 245 -22.56 11.65 -7.01
N ASN A 246 -23.00 11.96 -5.79
CA ASN A 246 -22.62 13.18 -5.07
C ASN A 246 -21.11 13.32 -4.83
N GLU A 247 -20.56 14.49 -5.15
CA GLU A 247 -19.15 14.82 -4.90
C GLU A 247 -19.01 16.12 -4.10
N ARG A 248 -18.17 16.11 -3.06
CA ARG A 248 -17.69 17.32 -2.37
C ARG A 248 -16.18 17.45 -2.52
N THR A 249 -15.75 18.53 -3.15
CA THR A 249 -14.34 18.82 -3.37
C THR A 249 -13.96 20.19 -2.80
N GLU A 250 -12.93 20.20 -1.94
CA GLU A 250 -12.32 21.42 -1.39
C GLU A 250 -10.88 21.54 -1.88
N ARG A 251 -10.54 22.68 -2.48
CA ARG A 251 -9.22 22.95 -3.07
C ARG A 251 -8.65 24.26 -2.55
N ARG A 252 -7.41 24.23 -2.06
CA ARG A 252 -6.62 25.42 -1.75
C ARG A 252 -5.28 25.35 -2.49
N LEU A 253 -5.10 26.23 -3.47
CA LEU A 253 -4.05 26.12 -4.48
C LEU A 253 -3.10 27.31 -4.42
N LEU A 254 -1.82 27.06 -4.66
CA LEU A 254 -0.76 28.07 -4.75
C LEU A 254 -0.18 28.23 -6.17
N SER A 255 -0.64 27.45 -7.16
CA SER A 255 -0.07 27.36 -8.51
C SER A 255 -1.08 26.85 -9.56
N ASN A 256 -0.64 26.65 -10.82
CA ASN A 256 -1.51 26.38 -11.98
C ASN A 256 -2.34 25.09 -11.87
N GLU A 257 -3.61 25.14 -12.27
CA GLU A 257 -4.51 23.97 -12.31
C GLU A 257 -5.19 23.80 -13.68
N ARG A 258 -5.25 22.56 -14.17
CA ARG A 258 -6.16 22.13 -15.24
C ARG A 258 -7.13 21.09 -14.71
N THR A 259 -8.42 21.40 -14.79
CA THR A 259 -9.48 20.52 -14.32
C THR A 259 -10.50 20.24 -15.43
N GLU A 260 -10.74 18.97 -15.70
CA GLU A 260 -11.80 18.49 -16.61
C GLU A 260 -12.85 17.71 -15.81
N ARG A 261 -14.12 18.13 -15.91
CA ARG A 261 -15.23 17.51 -15.17
C ARG A 261 -16.39 17.12 -16.09
N ARG A 262 -16.94 15.94 -15.82
CA ARG A 262 -18.15 15.40 -16.46
C ARG A 262 -19.05 14.70 -15.44
N PRO A 263 -19.70 15.44 -14.53
CA PRO A 263 -20.62 14.87 -13.56
C PRO A 263 -21.95 14.46 -14.21
N LEU A 264 -22.57 13.39 -13.69
CA LEU A 264 -23.95 12.99 -14.02
C LEU A 264 -24.97 13.33 -12.90
N SER A 265 -24.53 13.97 -11.81
CA SER A 265 -25.33 14.25 -10.61
C SER A 265 -24.78 15.44 -9.81
N ASN A 266 -25.33 15.69 -8.61
CA ASN A 266 -24.98 16.85 -7.77
C ASN A 266 -23.50 16.94 -7.42
N GLU A 267 -22.92 18.13 -7.58
CA GLU A 267 -21.54 18.43 -7.23
C GLU A 267 -21.44 19.72 -6.40
N ARG A 268 -20.69 19.68 -5.31
CA ARG A 268 -20.30 20.86 -4.52
C ARG A 268 -18.79 21.06 -4.56
N THR A 269 -18.37 22.22 -5.06
CA THR A 269 -16.95 22.56 -5.14
C THR A 269 -16.66 23.88 -4.44
N GLU A 270 -15.66 23.87 -3.55
CA GLU A 270 -15.10 25.07 -2.93
C GLU A 270 -13.66 25.25 -3.38
N ARG A 271 -13.34 26.42 -3.96
CA ARG A 271 -11.97 26.73 -4.45
C ARG A 271 -11.43 28.03 -3.90
N ARG A 272 -10.13 28.02 -3.59
CA ARG A 272 -9.33 29.20 -3.23
C ARG A 272 -8.00 29.19 -4.00
N PRO A 273 -7.98 29.62 -5.27
CA PRO A 273 -6.75 29.75 -6.05
C PRO A 273 -5.99 31.04 -5.72
N LEU A 274 -4.66 30.97 -5.83
CA LEU A 274 -3.75 32.12 -5.74
C LEU A 274 -3.05 32.44 -7.08
N SER A 275 -3.37 31.71 -8.16
CA SER A 275 -2.75 31.82 -9.49
C SER A 275 -3.69 31.30 -10.59
N ASN A 276 -3.17 31.09 -11.82
CA ASN A 276 -3.96 30.73 -13.00
C ASN A 276 -4.72 29.40 -12.88
N GLU A 277 -5.97 29.38 -13.34
CA GLU A 277 -6.83 28.20 -13.38
C GLU A 277 -7.48 28.05 -14.77
N ARG A 278 -7.45 26.84 -15.33
CA ARG A 278 -8.27 26.44 -16.48
C ARG A 278 -9.22 25.32 -16.09
N THR A 279 -10.51 25.56 -16.28
CA THR A 279 -11.55 24.58 -16.00
C THR A 279 -12.42 24.35 -17.24
N GLU A 280 -12.52 23.08 -17.65
CA GLU A 280 -13.41 22.62 -18.73
C GLU A 280 -14.51 21.74 -18.14
N ARG A 281 -15.77 22.05 -18.49
CA ARG A 281 -16.95 21.37 -17.93
C ARG A 281 -17.92 20.96 -19.02
N ARG A 282 -18.48 19.76 -18.83
CA ARG A 282 -19.64 19.28 -19.58
C ARG A 282 -20.69 18.77 -18.60
N LEU A 283 -21.78 19.52 -18.46
CA LEU A 283 -22.78 19.32 -17.41
C LEU A 283 -24.02 18.58 -17.94
N LEU A 284 -24.57 17.71 -17.09
CA LEU A 284 -25.84 16.99 -17.29
C LEU A 284 -26.77 17.12 -16.05
N SER A 285 -26.42 17.93 -15.03
CA SER A 285 -27.15 18.02 -13.73
C SER A 285 -26.77 19.28 -12.90
N ASN A 286 -27.37 19.44 -11.70
CA ASN A 286 -27.20 20.58 -10.77
C ASN A 286 -25.81 20.67 -10.12
N GLU A 287 -25.25 21.89 -10.00
CA GLU A 287 -23.94 22.16 -9.38
C GLU A 287 -23.98 23.39 -8.45
N ARG A 288 -23.27 23.34 -7.32
CA ARG A 288 -22.97 24.51 -6.48
C ARG A 288 -21.45 24.72 -6.37
N THR A 289 -20.98 25.85 -6.89
CA THR A 289 -19.57 26.23 -6.81
C THR A 289 -19.41 27.53 -6.01
N GLU A 290 -18.57 27.49 -4.97
CA GLU A 290 -18.18 28.67 -4.18
C GLU A 290 -16.69 28.96 -4.40
N ARG A 291 -16.38 30.23 -4.74
CA ARG A 291 -15.01 30.65 -5.08
C ARG A 291 -14.64 31.95 -4.36
N ARG A 292 -13.38 32.05 -3.94
CA ARG A 292 -12.78 33.28 -3.41
C ARG A 292 -11.49 33.56 -4.18
N LEU A 293 -11.53 34.56 -5.08
CA LEU A 293 -10.50 34.82 -6.09
C LEU A 293 -9.47 35.86 -5.64
N LEU A 294 -8.23 35.69 -6.12
CA LEU A 294 -7.11 36.65 -6.02
C LEU A 294 -6.31 36.80 -7.35
N SER A 295 -6.72 36.19 -8.48
CA SER A 295 -5.97 36.17 -9.78
C SER A 295 -6.81 35.77 -11.03
N ASN A 296 -6.17 35.69 -12.23
CA ASN A 296 -6.76 35.46 -13.57
C ASN A 296 -7.30 34.03 -13.85
N GLU A 297 -8.37 33.89 -14.66
CA GLU A 297 -9.09 32.63 -14.93
C GLU A 297 -9.59 32.49 -16.39
N ARG A 298 -9.64 31.24 -16.92
CA ARG A 298 -10.40 30.86 -18.13
C ARG A 298 -11.30 29.64 -17.85
N THR A 299 -12.62 29.83 -18.00
CA THR A 299 -13.62 28.78 -17.82
C THR A 299 -14.40 28.55 -19.12
N GLU A 300 -14.51 27.29 -19.53
CA GLU A 300 -15.27 26.84 -20.71
C GLU A 300 -16.36 25.87 -20.25
N GLU A 301 -17.63 26.26 -20.43
CA GLU A 301 -18.81 25.49 -20.05
C GLU A 301 -19.63 25.12 -21.28
N THR A 302 -19.93 23.83 -21.41
CA THR A 302 -20.80 23.31 -22.48
C THR A 302 -21.96 22.57 -21.84
N ALA A 303 -23.18 23.11 -22.01
CA ALA A 303 -24.41 22.43 -21.65
C ALA A 303 -24.82 21.50 -22.79
N VAL A 304 -25.15 20.24 -22.47
CA VAL A 304 -25.84 19.35 -23.40
C VAL A 304 -27.31 19.38 -22.99
N GLN A 305 -28.18 19.92 -23.85
CA GLN A 305 -29.63 19.85 -23.68
C GLN A 305 -30.13 18.42 -23.88
#